data_AF-A0A182MVE4-F1
#
_entry.id   AF-A0A182MVE4-F1
#
_cell.length_a   1.000
_cell.length_b   1.000
_cell.length_c   1.000
_cell.angle_alpha   90.00
_cell.angle_beta   90.00
_cell.angle_gamma   90.00
#
_symmetry.space_group_name_H-M   'P 1'
#
loop_
_entity.id
_entity.type
_entity.pdbx_description
1 polymer ?
#
loop_
_entity_poly.entity_id
_entity_poly.type
_entity_poly.pdbx_seq_one_letter_code
_entity_poly.pdbx_strand_id
1 'polypeptide(L)'
;MKCSISKVLVVMIELLCCLYQAFGMNLVMENFEQTHGQDVLWMEIRARKYNRTTTVVNGTIHMYQEGTNDYQFNLDIFFSRLGNQQYNHLPIKLPSVDICDFIDYIYKNYPGYMSLFINGPKEGECPIKVRDIHVLDVEFPKHAIPQIIMREGYYKAVVTSYLHGKQVISYYTVLKATN
;
A
#
# COMPACT_ATOMS: atom_id res chain seq x y z
N MET A 1 -46.99 -27.11 -16.07
CA MET A 1 -45.91 -26.91 -15.09
C MET A 1 -45.28 -25.54 -15.34
N LYS A 2 -45.78 -24.48 -14.70
CA LYS A 2 -45.28 -23.10 -14.91
C LYS A 2 -44.21 -22.82 -13.86
N CYS A 3 -42.94 -22.93 -14.25
CA CYS A 3 -41.85 -22.42 -13.44
C CYS A 3 -42.01 -20.89 -13.35
N SER A 4 -42.38 -20.39 -12.17
CA SER A 4 -42.64 -18.96 -11.98
C SER A 4 -41.33 -18.21 -12.14
N ILE A 5 -41.22 -17.42 -13.21
CA ILE A 5 -40.05 -16.61 -13.60
C ILE A 5 -39.52 -15.80 -12.41
N SER A 6 -40.41 -15.37 -11.51
CA SER A 6 -40.05 -14.64 -10.27
C SER A 6 -39.17 -15.45 -9.32
N LYS A 7 -39.36 -16.77 -9.21
CA LYS A 7 -38.55 -17.62 -8.32
C LYS A 7 -37.16 -17.89 -8.89
N VAL A 8 -37.07 -18.02 -10.23
CA VAL A 8 -35.80 -18.17 -10.92
C VAL A 8 -34.96 -16.89 -10.82
N LEU A 9 -35.59 -15.72 -10.94
CA LEU A 9 -34.90 -14.43 -10.82
C LEU A 9 -34.31 -14.21 -9.42
N VAL A 10 -35.06 -14.54 -8.37
CA VAL A 10 -34.61 -14.42 -6.98
C VAL A 10 -33.42 -15.34 -6.70
N VAL A 11 -33.49 -16.59 -7.15
CA VAL A 11 -32.37 -17.55 -6.99
C VAL A 11 -31.12 -17.09 -7.75
N MET A 12 -31.27 -16.52 -8.95
CA MET A 12 -30.14 -15.99 -9.72
C MET A 12 -29.50 -14.77 -9.05
N ILE A 13 -30.30 -13.88 -8.46
CA ILE A 13 -29.79 -12.72 -7.71
C ILE A 13 -29.09 -13.18 -6.43
N GLU A 14 -29.65 -14.14 -5.70
CA GLU A 14 -29.02 -14.73 -4.51
C GLU A 14 -27.69 -15.43 -4.87
N LEU A 15 -27.64 -16.19 -5.96
CA LEU A 15 -26.39 -16.79 -6.45
C LEU A 15 -25.35 -15.74 -6.85
N LEU A 16 -25.76 -14.68 -7.56
CA LEU A 16 -24.89 -13.57 -7.94
C LEU A 16 -24.35 -12.83 -6.71
N CYS A 17 -25.17 -12.60 -5.68
CA CYS A 17 -24.76 -12.01 -4.41
C CYS A 17 -23.82 -12.91 -3.61
N CYS A 18 -24.09 -14.22 -3.55
CA CYS A 18 -23.20 -15.20 -2.89
C CYS A 18 -21.84 -15.29 -3.59
N LEU A 19 -21.81 -15.24 -4.93
CA LEU A 19 -20.57 -15.17 -5.71
C LEU A 19 -19.80 -13.88 -5.41
N TYR A 20 -20.48 -12.75 -5.21
CA TYR A 20 -19.84 -11.47 -4.88
C TYR A 20 -19.18 -11.49 -3.49
N GLN A 21 -19.79 -12.15 -2.50
CA GLN A 21 -19.24 -12.24 -1.14
C GLN A 21 -18.08 -13.24 -1.02
N ALA A 22 -17.91 -14.16 -1.98
CA ALA A 22 -16.85 -15.17 -1.98
C ALA A 22 -15.49 -14.67 -2.52
N PHE A 23 -15.39 -13.41 -3.00
CA PHE A 23 -14.17 -12.83 -3.58
C PHE A 23 -13.50 -11.77 -2.68
N GLY A 24 -13.54 -11.97 -1.36
CA GLY A 24 -12.88 -11.10 -0.41
C GLY A 24 -11.38 -11.37 -0.30
N MET A 25 -10.57 -10.85 -1.23
CA MET A 25 -9.12 -10.97 -1.12
C MET A 25 -8.59 -10.23 0.11
N ASN A 26 -7.84 -10.94 0.95
CA ASN A 26 -7.10 -10.40 2.07
C ASN A 26 -5.69 -10.02 1.62
N LEU A 27 -5.29 -8.78 1.91
CA LEU A 27 -3.97 -8.25 1.61
C LEU A 27 -3.25 -7.95 2.92
N VAL A 28 -2.10 -8.58 3.14
CA VAL A 28 -1.29 -8.39 4.35
C VAL A 28 0.14 -7.99 3.98
N MET A 29 0.75 -7.12 4.79
CA MET A 29 2.16 -6.79 4.63
C MET A 29 3.02 -7.87 5.32
N GLU A 30 3.83 -8.59 4.55
CA GLU A 30 4.73 -9.63 5.07
C GLU A 30 6.06 -9.04 5.52
N ASN A 31 6.60 -8.08 4.76
CA ASN A 31 7.92 -7.52 5.01
C ASN A 31 8.00 -6.06 4.58
N PHE A 32 8.82 -5.30 5.29
CA PHE A 32 9.26 -3.95 4.91
C PHE A 32 10.77 -3.88 5.09
N GLU A 33 11.48 -3.35 4.11
CA GLU A 33 12.93 -3.17 4.19
C GLU A 33 13.36 -1.89 3.49
N GLN A 34 14.11 -1.06 4.21
CA GLN A 34 14.77 0.11 3.64
C GLN A 34 16.17 -0.26 3.19
N THR A 35 16.47 -0.05 1.91
CA THR A 35 17.75 -0.39 1.29
C THR A 35 18.68 0.82 1.17
N HIS A 36 18.14 2.05 1.19
CA HIS A 36 18.92 3.27 1.03
C HIS A 36 18.22 4.50 1.65
N GLY A 37 19.01 5.52 2.01
CA GLY A 37 18.53 6.85 2.39
C GLY A 37 18.29 7.07 3.88
N GLN A 38 18.89 6.25 4.76
CA GLN A 38 18.75 6.36 6.21
C GLN A 38 19.27 7.70 6.77
N ASP A 39 20.15 8.39 6.04
CA ASP A 39 20.65 9.73 6.36
C ASP A 39 19.66 10.86 6.00
N VAL A 40 18.68 10.58 5.15
CA VAL A 40 17.60 11.51 4.77
C VAL A 40 16.33 11.22 5.56
N LEU A 41 15.94 9.95 5.56
CA LEU A 41 14.72 9.41 6.13
C LEU A 41 14.99 7.98 6.60
N TRP A 42 15.01 7.72 7.91
CA TRP A 42 15.19 6.37 8.41
C TRP A 42 13.86 5.76 8.85
N MET A 43 13.45 4.68 8.20
CA MET A 43 12.19 3.98 8.44
C MET A 43 12.43 2.69 9.22
N GLU A 44 12.33 2.76 10.54
CA GLU A 44 12.35 1.59 11.42
C GLU A 44 10.94 1.00 11.53
N ILE A 45 10.52 0.33 10.47
CA ILE A 45 9.18 -0.25 10.34
C ILE A 45 9.26 -1.77 10.33
N ARG A 46 8.39 -2.42 11.10
CA ARG A 46 8.29 -3.88 11.18
C ARG A 46 6.86 -4.37 11.00
N ALA A 47 6.68 -5.32 10.09
CA ALA A 47 5.47 -6.13 10.02
C ALA A 47 5.54 -7.27 11.05
N ARG A 48 4.45 -7.47 11.81
CA ARG A 48 4.33 -8.55 12.79
C ARG A 48 2.93 -9.15 12.81
N LYS A 49 2.83 -10.45 13.03
CA LYS A 49 1.53 -11.09 13.26
C LYS A 49 0.94 -10.58 14.58
N TYR A 50 -0.24 -9.97 14.51
CA TYR A 50 -0.98 -9.52 15.68
C TYR A 50 -1.83 -10.66 16.24
N ASN A 51 -2.47 -11.43 15.35
CA ASN A 51 -3.22 -12.64 15.68
C ASN A 51 -3.05 -13.69 14.55
N ARG A 52 -3.86 -14.76 14.54
CA ARG A 52 -3.76 -15.84 13.54
C ARG A 52 -3.99 -15.38 12.10
N THR A 53 -4.77 -14.32 11.88
CA THR A 53 -5.22 -13.87 10.55
C THR A 53 -4.79 -12.43 10.21
N THR A 54 -4.33 -11.67 11.20
CA THR A 54 -4.01 -10.25 11.07
C THR A 54 -2.52 -10.02 11.26
N THR A 55 -1.93 -9.33 10.30
CA THR A 55 -0.58 -8.75 10.41
C THR A 55 -0.71 -7.24 10.51
N VAL A 56 0.02 -6.66 11.47
CA VAL A 56 0.07 -5.22 11.69
C VAL A 56 1.47 -4.70 11.47
N VAL A 57 1.55 -3.41 11.16
CA VAL A 57 2.78 -2.67 10.98
C VAL A 57 2.98 -1.79 12.21
N ASN A 58 4.18 -1.83 12.77
CA ASN A 58 4.60 -0.98 13.87
C ASN A 58 5.98 -0.41 13.57
N GLY A 59 6.18 0.88 13.80
CA GLY A 59 7.47 1.50 13.57
C GLY A 59 7.49 3.01 13.73
N THR A 60 8.69 3.56 13.59
CA THR A 60 8.95 4.99 13.56
C THR A 60 9.69 5.35 12.27
N ILE A 61 9.28 6.47 11.67
CA ILE A 61 9.93 7.08 10.52
C ILE A 61 10.60 8.35 11.04
N HIS A 62 11.92 8.33 11.07
CA HIS A 62 12.76 9.46 11.46
C HIS A 62 13.05 10.30 10.22
N MET A 63 12.42 11.47 10.10
CA MET A 63 12.75 12.43 9.05
C MET A 63 13.92 13.29 9.52
N TYR A 64 15.06 13.24 8.84
CA TYR A 64 16.24 14.05 9.16
C TYR A 64 16.37 15.29 8.28
N GLN A 65 15.70 15.30 7.13
CA GLN A 65 15.67 16.41 6.19
C GLN A 65 14.22 16.80 5.88
N GLU A 66 14.01 18.04 5.46
CA GLU A 66 12.68 18.53 5.08
C GLU A 66 12.23 17.87 3.77
N GLY A 67 10.97 17.45 3.70
CA GLY A 67 10.36 16.95 2.47
C GLY A 67 9.87 18.10 1.60
N THR A 68 10.60 18.40 0.52
CA THR A 68 10.24 19.39 -0.50
C THR A 68 9.76 18.71 -1.79
N ASN A 69 9.12 19.44 -2.70
CA ASN A 69 8.75 18.92 -4.02
C ASN A 69 9.95 18.67 -4.95
N ASP A 70 11.18 18.85 -4.48
CA ASP A 70 12.38 18.43 -5.23
C ASP A 70 12.60 16.90 -5.15
N TYR A 71 11.95 16.24 -4.18
CA TYR A 71 11.96 14.78 -4.04
C TYR A 71 10.90 14.13 -4.92
N GLN A 72 11.35 13.42 -5.95
CA GLN A 72 10.49 12.69 -6.89
C GLN A 72 10.41 11.22 -6.51
N PHE A 73 9.21 10.72 -6.25
CA PHE A 73 8.97 9.33 -5.87
C PHE A 73 8.47 8.49 -7.06
N ASN A 74 9.06 7.30 -7.21
CA ASN A 74 8.68 6.30 -8.18
C ASN A 74 8.24 5.02 -7.46
N LEU A 75 7.26 4.31 -8.04
CA LEU A 75 6.78 3.03 -7.53
C LEU A 75 6.77 1.99 -8.65
N ASP A 76 7.62 0.98 -8.49
CA ASP A 76 7.64 -0.22 -9.31
C ASP A 76 7.00 -1.39 -8.55
N ILE A 77 6.06 -2.08 -9.20
CA ILE A 77 5.37 -3.22 -8.59
C ILE A 77 5.78 -4.49 -9.32
N PHE A 78 6.14 -5.51 -8.56
CA PHE A 78 6.46 -6.84 -9.08
C PHE A 78 5.55 -7.89 -8.48
N PHE A 79 5.32 -8.97 -9.21
CA PHE A 79 4.44 -10.07 -8.81
C PHE A 79 5.15 -11.41 -8.87
N SER A 80 4.94 -12.24 -7.85
CA SER A 80 5.33 -13.64 -7.80
C SER A 80 4.17 -14.49 -7.31
N ARG A 81 3.88 -15.59 -8.00
CA ARG A 81 2.85 -16.53 -7.56
C ARG A 81 3.25 -17.29 -6.30
N LEU A 82 4.53 -17.63 -6.16
CA LEU A 82 5.04 -18.49 -5.08
C LEU A 82 5.76 -17.73 -3.97
N GLY A 83 6.09 -16.44 -4.19
CA GLY A 83 6.85 -15.64 -3.22
C GLY A 83 8.33 -16.05 -3.14
N ASN A 84 8.81 -16.80 -4.13
CA ASN A 84 10.24 -17.07 -4.29
C ASN A 84 10.97 -15.85 -4.88
N GLN A 85 12.28 -15.95 -5.11
CA GLN A 85 13.07 -14.84 -5.66
C GLN A 85 12.74 -14.50 -7.14
N GLN A 86 11.74 -15.14 -7.76
CA GLN A 86 11.31 -14.89 -9.14
C GLN A 86 10.09 -13.96 -9.13
N TYR A 87 10.36 -12.67 -9.17
CA TYR A 87 9.35 -11.62 -9.29
C TYR A 87 9.33 -11.08 -10.72
N ASN A 88 8.15 -11.07 -11.33
CA ASN A 88 7.94 -10.47 -12.64
C ASN A 88 7.47 -9.03 -12.48
N HIS A 89 8.09 -8.11 -13.21
CA HIS A 89 7.66 -6.71 -13.22
C HIS A 89 6.23 -6.61 -13.73
N LEU A 90 5.34 -6.01 -12.94
CA LEU A 90 4.00 -5.67 -13.39
C LEU A 90 4.10 -4.33 -14.13
N PRO A 91 3.63 -4.24 -15.39
CA PRO A 91 3.73 -3.02 -16.19
C PRO A 91 2.69 -1.97 -15.74
N ILE A 92 2.67 -1.65 -14.45
CA ILE A 92 1.89 -0.57 -13.86
C ILE A 92 2.84 0.61 -13.75
N LYS A 93 2.77 1.52 -14.74
CA LYS A 93 3.50 2.78 -14.67
C LYS A 93 2.70 3.75 -13.81
N LEU A 94 3.11 3.92 -12.57
CA LEU A 94 2.62 5.03 -11.77
C LEU A 94 3.46 6.27 -12.09
N PRO A 95 2.82 7.43 -12.30
CA PRO A 95 3.56 8.65 -12.56
C PRO A 95 4.49 8.94 -11.40
N SER A 96 5.70 9.41 -11.71
CA SER A 96 6.56 10.03 -10.71
C SER A 96 5.81 11.23 -10.14
N VAL A 97 5.72 11.30 -8.82
CA VAL A 97 5.02 12.37 -8.12
C VAL A 97 5.93 12.97 -7.06
N ASP A 98 5.87 14.29 -6.96
CA ASP A 98 6.56 15.06 -5.94
C ASP A 98 5.90 14.77 -4.58
N ILE A 99 6.69 14.77 -3.50
CA ILE A 99 6.22 14.25 -2.22
C ILE A 99 5.05 15.03 -1.61
N CYS A 100 5.02 16.37 -1.68
CA CYS A 100 3.91 17.13 -1.12
C CYS A 100 2.63 16.88 -1.93
N ASP A 101 2.74 16.87 -3.25
CA ASP A 101 1.62 16.59 -4.16
C ASP A 101 1.07 15.18 -3.96
N PHE A 102 1.94 14.20 -3.70
CA PHE A 102 1.54 12.83 -3.37
C PHE A 102 0.75 12.78 -2.05
N ILE A 103 1.19 13.47 -1.01
CA ILE A 103 0.49 13.54 0.28
C ILE A 103 -0.91 14.14 0.10
N ASP A 104 -1.02 15.25 -0.61
CA ASP A 104 -2.31 15.90 -0.89
C ASP A 104 -3.24 14.99 -1.72
N TYR A 105 -2.66 14.26 -2.68
CA TYR A 105 -3.39 13.25 -3.43
C TYR A 105 -3.95 12.13 -2.51
N ILE A 106 -3.19 11.67 -1.51
CA ILE A 106 -3.68 10.67 -0.55
C ILE A 106 -4.82 11.23 0.31
N TYR A 107 -4.68 12.45 0.84
CA TYR A 107 -5.77 13.10 1.58
C TYR A 107 -7.07 13.18 0.77
N LYS A 108 -6.95 13.57 -0.51
CA LYS A 108 -8.10 13.75 -1.41
C LYS A 108 -8.77 12.44 -1.85
N ASN A 109 -7.97 11.42 -2.19
CA ASN A 109 -8.49 10.21 -2.84
C ASN A 109 -8.65 9.02 -1.88
N TYR A 110 -7.98 9.04 -0.74
CA TYR A 110 -8.01 7.97 0.26
C TYR A 110 -8.24 8.54 1.66
N PRO A 111 -9.43 9.12 1.91
CA PRO A 111 -9.74 9.75 3.19
C PRO A 111 -9.55 8.75 4.34
N GLY A 112 -8.84 9.18 5.38
CA GLY A 112 -8.50 8.35 6.55
C GLY A 112 -7.21 7.54 6.44
N TYR A 113 -6.56 7.45 5.27
CA TYR A 113 -5.27 6.74 5.19
C TYR A 113 -4.16 7.48 5.94
N MET A 114 -4.19 8.82 5.91
CA MET A 114 -3.21 9.64 6.63
C MET A 114 -3.36 9.57 8.15
N SER A 115 -4.52 9.15 8.69
CA SER A 115 -4.67 8.96 10.15
C SER A 115 -3.93 7.73 10.67
N LEU A 116 -3.39 6.88 9.80
CA LEU A 116 -2.51 5.77 10.17
C LEU A 116 -1.12 6.26 10.64
N PHE A 117 -0.78 7.51 10.32
CA PHE A 117 0.50 8.12 10.65
C PHE A 117 0.31 9.16 11.75
N ILE A 118 0.77 8.84 12.95
CA ILE A 118 0.81 9.78 14.08
C ILE A 118 1.94 10.76 13.83
N ASN A 119 1.64 12.05 13.97
CA ASN A 119 2.55 13.15 13.62
C ASN A 119 2.93 13.18 12.11
N GLY A 120 2.10 12.57 11.24
CA GLY A 120 2.29 12.65 9.79
C GLY A 120 2.10 14.06 9.22
N PRO A 121 2.47 14.27 7.95
CA PRO A 121 2.26 15.54 7.25
C PRO A 121 0.76 15.87 7.14
N LYS A 122 0.38 17.12 7.34
CA LYS A 122 -1.00 17.60 7.16
C LYS A 122 -1.31 17.88 5.69
N GLU A 123 -2.59 17.91 5.34
CA GLU A 123 -3.03 18.35 4.02
C GLU A 123 -2.54 19.78 3.74
N GLY A 124 -1.92 19.99 2.58
CA GLY A 124 -1.32 21.26 2.17
C GLY A 124 0.00 21.62 2.89
N GLU A 125 0.58 20.71 3.68
CA GLU A 125 1.83 20.96 4.37
C GLU A 125 3.05 20.75 3.47
N CYS A 126 3.65 21.85 3.00
CA CYS A 126 4.90 21.84 2.26
C CYS A 126 5.74 23.10 2.60
N PRO A 127 7.04 22.98 2.90
CA PRO A 127 7.80 21.74 3.05
C PRO A 127 7.41 20.95 4.30
N ILE A 128 7.52 19.63 4.23
CA ILE A 128 7.27 18.73 5.35
C ILE A 128 8.45 18.83 6.33
N LYS A 129 8.23 19.46 7.48
CA LYS A 129 9.30 19.68 8.48
C LYS A 129 9.82 18.36 9.08
N VAL A 130 11.11 18.36 9.40
CA VAL A 130 11.82 17.32 10.18
C VAL A 130 11.04 16.96 11.44
N ARG A 131 10.73 15.66 11.59
CA ARG A 131 10.00 15.09 12.74
C ARG A 131 10.10 13.56 12.75
N ASP A 132 9.73 12.97 13.87
CA ASP A 132 9.42 11.55 13.95
C ASP A 132 7.94 11.32 13.66
N ILE A 133 7.65 10.40 12.75
CA ILE A 133 6.30 9.95 12.41
C ILE A 133 6.14 8.52 12.91
N HIS A 134 5.04 8.22 13.59
CA HIS A 134 4.82 6.90 14.16
C HIS A 134 3.68 6.15 13.48
N VAL A 135 3.87 4.85 13.34
CA VAL A 135 2.87 3.91 12.85
C VAL A 135 2.68 2.86 13.95
N LEU A 136 1.50 2.82 14.56
CA LEU A 136 1.26 1.99 15.75
C LEU A 136 0.22 0.90 15.48
N ASP A 137 0.71 -0.33 15.28
CA ASP A 137 -0.11 -1.54 15.11
C ASP A 137 -1.25 -1.38 14.09
N VAL A 138 -0.93 -0.82 12.92
CA VAL A 138 -1.93 -0.60 11.86
C VAL A 138 -1.97 -1.76 10.88
N GLU A 139 -3.18 -2.11 10.41
CA GLU A 139 -3.34 -3.04 9.30
C GLU A 139 -3.01 -2.35 7.97
N PHE A 140 -2.45 -3.09 7.02
CA PHE A 140 -2.29 -2.56 5.66
C PHE A 140 -3.67 -2.32 5.02
N PRO A 141 -3.90 -1.17 4.36
CA PRO A 141 -5.23 -0.86 3.86
C PRO A 141 -5.69 -1.83 2.76
N LYS A 142 -6.85 -2.49 2.97
CA LYS A 142 -7.39 -3.54 2.09
C LYS A 142 -7.69 -3.09 0.67
N HIS A 143 -7.90 -1.78 0.46
CA HIS A 143 -8.26 -1.18 -0.82
C HIS A 143 -7.12 -0.34 -1.42
N ALA A 144 -5.89 -0.47 -0.92
CA ALA A 144 -4.73 0.24 -1.50
C ALA A 144 -4.39 -0.23 -2.92
N ILE A 145 -4.74 -1.48 -3.27
CA ILE A 145 -4.57 -2.03 -4.62
C ILE A 145 -5.98 -2.35 -5.16
N PRO A 146 -6.31 -1.95 -6.40
CA PRO A 146 -7.61 -2.28 -7.00
C PRO A 146 -7.84 -3.80 -7.02
N GLN A 147 -8.95 -4.26 -6.45
CA GLN A 147 -9.24 -5.69 -6.34
C GLN A 147 -9.32 -6.39 -7.70
N ILE A 148 -9.72 -5.66 -8.76
CA ILE A 148 -9.84 -6.20 -10.12
C ILE A 148 -8.51 -6.68 -10.72
N ILE A 149 -7.37 -6.14 -10.28
CA ILE A 149 -6.04 -6.55 -10.73
C ILE A 149 -5.33 -7.47 -9.72
N MET A 150 -5.93 -7.65 -8.55
CA MET A 150 -5.35 -8.45 -7.47
C MET A 150 -5.57 -9.94 -7.77
N ARG A 151 -4.52 -10.73 -7.57
CA ARG A 151 -4.46 -12.18 -7.75
C ARG A 151 -3.75 -12.78 -6.54
N GLU A 152 -4.08 -14.01 -6.20
CA GLU A 152 -3.40 -14.72 -5.12
C GLU A 152 -1.89 -14.83 -5.42
N GLY A 153 -1.07 -14.48 -4.43
CA GLY A 153 0.38 -14.45 -4.58
C GLY A 153 1.04 -13.35 -3.75
N TYR A 154 2.22 -12.95 -4.19
CA TYR A 154 3.07 -11.98 -3.51
C TYR A 154 3.35 -10.80 -4.44
N TYR A 155 3.18 -9.61 -3.90
CA TYR A 155 3.45 -8.34 -4.57
C TYR A 155 4.62 -7.67 -3.86
N LYS A 156 5.66 -7.33 -4.62
CA LYS A 156 6.78 -6.53 -4.11
C LYS A 156 6.63 -5.13 -4.69
N ALA A 157 6.35 -4.16 -3.83
CA ALA A 157 6.33 -2.75 -4.20
C ALA A 157 7.68 -2.14 -3.82
N VAL A 158 8.42 -1.67 -4.81
CA VAL A 158 9.71 -0.99 -4.65
C VAL A 158 9.47 0.49 -4.83
N VAL A 159 9.81 1.28 -3.83
CA VAL A 159 9.72 2.74 -3.88
C VAL A 159 11.12 3.31 -3.93
N THR A 160 11.35 4.22 -4.86
CA THR A 160 12.60 4.96 -5.00
C THR A 160 12.32 6.45 -5.02
N SER A 161 13.19 7.23 -4.38
CA SER A 161 13.13 8.68 -4.41
C SER A 161 14.40 9.24 -5.05
N TYR A 162 14.22 10.25 -5.90
CA TYR A 162 15.29 10.97 -6.58
C TYR A 162 15.27 12.43 -6.17
N LEU A 163 16.46 12.98 -5.90
CA LEU A 163 16.68 14.41 -5.69
C LEU A 163 17.69 14.87 -6.74
N HIS A 164 17.30 15.81 -7.60
CA HIS A 164 18.13 16.28 -8.72
C HIS A 164 18.71 15.14 -9.59
N GLY A 165 17.91 14.09 -9.84
CA GLY A 165 18.29 12.93 -10.66
C GLY A 165 19.17 11.89 -9.96
N LYS A 166 19.58 12.12 -8.71
CA LYS A 166 20.31 11.14 -7.90
C LYS A 166 19.32 10.41 -6.99
N GLN A 167 19.38 9.08 -6.97
CA GLN A 167 18.61 8.30 -5.99
C GLN A 167 19.09 8.61 -4.57
N VAL A 168 18.15 8.98 -3.70
CA VAL A 168 18.42 9.36 -2.31
C VAL A 168 17.71 8.46 -1.31
N ILE A 169 16.59 7.84 -1.66
CA ILE A 169 15.87 6.91 -0.80
C ILE A 169 15.46 5.69 -1.62
N SER A 170 15.53 4.51 -1.02
CA SER A 170 14.90 3.31 -1.57
C SER A 170 14.48 2.35 -0.47
N TYR A 171 13.30 1.77 -0.64
CA TYR A 171 12.77 0.75 0.22
C TYR A 171 11.81 -0.13 -0.57
N TYR A 172 11.48 -1.29 -0.02
CA TYR A 172 10.45 -2.13 -0.59
C TYR A 172 9.56 -2.73 0.50
N THR A 173 8.33 -3.03 0.10
CA THR A 173 7.39 -3.79 0.91
C THR A 173 6.94 -5.03 0.14
N VAL A 174 6.76 -6.14 0.83
CA VAL A 174 6.17 -7.36 0.28
C VAL A 174 4.77 -7.51 0.86
N LEU A 175 3.79 -7.59 -0.01
CA LEU A 175 2.40 -7.80 0.31
C LEU A 175 2.00 -9.20 -0.15
N LYS A 176 1.27 -9.93 0.70
CA LYS A 176 0.71 -11.23 0.37
C LYS A 176 -0.80 -11.09 0.19
N ALA A 177 -1.29 -11.57 -0.94
CA ALA A 177 -2.69 -11.57 -1.28
C ALA A 177 -3.22 -13.02 -1.22
N THR A 178 -4.26 -13.25 -0.42
CA THR A 178 -4.90 -14.56 -0.22
C THR A 178 -6.42 -14.43 -0.24
N ASN A 179 -7.12 -15.36 -0.87
CA ASN A 179 -8.58 -15.49 -0.73
C ASN A 179 -8.96 -16.06 0.64
#